data_AF-A0A9R0IFN9-F1
#
_entry.id   AF-A0A9R0IFN9-F1
#
_cell.length_a   1.000
_cell.length_b   1.000
_cell.length_c   1.000
_cell.angle_alpha   90.00
_cell.angle_beta   90.00
_cell.angle_gamma   90.00
#
_symmetry.space_group_name_H-M   'P 1'
#
loop_
_entity.id
_entity.type
_entity.pdbx_description
1 polymer ?
#
loop_
_entity_poly.entity_id
_entity_poly.type
_entity_poly.pdbx_seq_one_letter_code
_entity_poly.pdbx_strand_id
1 'polypeptide(L)'
;MALRSAISIGRRRANLVLFSATSVFTNSKSLPHSHRSFPFHVTKPGLQHSIRAIQGTTVNPITPKRDEEMKQDNNDQNWKIKMLYDGDCPLCMREVNMLREKDKENGAIKFVNISSEDYSPEENQGLDYKIVMGKIHAILSDGTVVTNVEAFRKLYEAVGLGWVYAITKYKPVAIVAEAVYGVWAKYRLQITGRPPIEQILESRRMKKDEVCNDSNSCKM
;
A
#
# COMPACT_ATOMS: atom_id res chain seq x y z
N MET A 1 -22.84 43.65 -39.02
CA MET A 1 -24.21 43.47 -39.54
C MET A 1 -24.20 42.31 -40.53
N ALA A 2 -24.72 41.14 -40.15
CA ALA A 2 -25.36 40.15 -41.02
C ALA A 2 -25.51 38.83 -40.24
N LEU A 3 -26.73 38.60 -39.78
CA LEU A 3 -27.25 37.32 -39.31
C LEU A 3 -27.22 36.28 -40.43
N ARG A 4 -27.09 35.00 -40.06
CA ARG A 4 -27.99 33.92 -40.52
C ARG A 4 -27.73 32.62 -39.76
N SER A 5 -28.65 32.34 -38.84
CA SER A 5 -29.03 30.99 -38.43
C SER A 5 -29.52 30.18 -39.65
N ALA A 6 -29.37 28.85 -39.63
CA ALA A 6 -30.50 27.91 -39.77
C ALA A 6 -30.08 26.44 -40.04
N ILE A 7 -30.67 25.57 -39.21
CA ILE A 7 -31.38 24.32 -39.54
C ILE A 7 -30.61 23.00 -39.69
N SER A 8 -31.16 22.04 -38.95
CA SER A 8 -30.88 20.63 -38.79
C SER A 8 -31.40 19.75 -39.92
N ILE A 9 -30.78 18.58 -40.13
CA ILE A 9 -31.47 17.36 -40.62
C ILE A 9 -30.90 16.17 -39.85
N GLY A 10 -31.76 15.47 -39.12
CA GLY A 10 -31.42 14.25 -38.41
C GLY A 10 -31.41 13.01 -39.30
N ARG A 11 -30.81 11.93 -38.79
CA ARG A 11 -31.26 10.58 -39.12
C ARG A 11 -31.09 9.65 -37.93
N ARG A 12 -32.22 9.13 -37.48
CA ARG A 12 -32.37 8.10 -36.45
C ARG A 12 -31.73 6.80 -36.92
N ARG A 13 -31.15 6.05 -36.00
CA ARG A 13 -31.40 4.60 -35.93
C ARG A 13 -31.44 4.15 -34.47
N ALA A 14 -32.58 3.61 -34.12
CA ALA A 14 -32.89 3.00 -32.84
C ALA A 14 -32.06 1.73 -32.62
N ASN A 15 -31.75 1.42 -31.36
CA ASN A 15 -31.86 0.05 -30.88
C ASN A 15 -32.38 0.08 -29.44
N LEU A 16 -33.46 -0.66 -29.29
CA LEU A 16 -34.30 -0.87 -28.13
C LEU A 16 -33.90 -2.22 -27.55
N VAL A 17 -33.43 -2.27 -26.31
CA VAL A 17 -33.51 -3.49 -25.49
C VAL A 17 -33.94 -3.06 -24.10
N LEU A 18 -35.25 -3.24 -23.85
CA LEU A 18 -35.87 -3.22 -22.54
C LEU A 18 -35.36 -4.42 -21.73
N PHE A 19 -34.86 -4.18 -20.53
CA PHE A 19 -34.95 -5.16 -19.45
C PHE A 19 -35.74 -4.53 -18.31
N SER A 20 -37.02 -4.92 -18.24
CA SER A 20 -37.83 -4.83 -17.04
C SER A 20 -37.29 -5.82 -16.01
N ALA A 21 -36.98 -5.33 -14.81
CA ALA A 21 -36.95 -6.15 -13.61
C ALA A 21 -37.82 -5.46 -12.56
N THR A 22 -38.93 -6.13 -12.28
CA THR A 22 -40.01 -5.77 -11.37
C THR A 22 -39.52 -5.63 -9.93
N SER A 23 -39.91 -4.54 -9.28
CA SER A 23 -39.93 -4.40 -7.83
C SER A 23 -40.96 -5.36 -7.24
N VAL A 24 -40.52 -6.26 -6.36
CA VAL A 24 -41.42 -7.03 -5.50
C VAL A 24 -41.23 -6.52 -4.08
N PHE A 25 -42.17 -5.66 -3.68
CA PHE A 25 -42.50 -5.40 -2.28
C PHE A 25 -43.31 -6.59 -1.76
N THR A 26 -42.87 -7.21 -0.66
CA THR A 26 -43.74 -8.02 0.19
C THR A 26 -43.58 -7.56 1.63
N ASN A 27 -44.72 -7.20 2.22
CA ASN A 27 -44.88 -6.70 3.57
C ASN A 27 -45.26 -7.84 4.54
N SER A 28 -44.74 -7.76 5.76
CA SER A 28 -45.25 -8.25 7.05
C SER A 28 -45.55 -9.76 7.24
N LYS A 29 -44.88 -10.34 8.26
CA LYS A 29 -45.55 -11.02 9.40
C LYS A 29 -44.61 -11.11 10.61
N SER A 30 -45.18 -10.78 11.76
CA SER A 30 -44.61 -10.65 13.11
C SER A 30 -44.58 -11.95 13.93
N LEU A 31 -43.50 -12.14 14.71
CA LEU A 31 -43.29 -12.85 16.02
C LEU A 31 -43.89 -14.28 16.25
N PRO A 32 -43.36 -15.11 17.20
CA PRO A 32 -42.65 -14.80 18.46
C PRO A 32 -41.21 -15.38 18.55
N HIS A 33 -40.26 -14.69 19.16
CA HIS A 33 -39.95 -14.66 20.60
C HIS A 33 -39.66 -16.06 21.20
N SER A 34 -38.40 -16.49 21.08
CA SER A 34 -37.81 -17.51 21.95
C SER A 34 -36.64 -16.88 22.71
N HIS A 35 -36.93 -16.37 23.90
CA HIS A 35 -35.92 -16.08 24.90
C HIS A 35 -35.33 -17.39 25.38
N ARG A 36 -34.14 -17.74 24.91
CA ARG A 36 -33.28 -18.69 25.62
C ARG A 36 -32.52 -17.93 26.69
N SER A 37 -33.18 -17.81 27.84
CA SER A 37 -32.60 -17.31 29.08
C SER A 37 -31.48 -18.26 29.51
N PHE A 38 -30.23 -17.83 29.35
CA PHE A 38 -29.12 -18.45 30.06
C PHE A 38 -29.11 -17.87 31.48
N PRO A 39 -29.22 -18.69 32.54
CA PRO A 39 -29.11 -18.20 33.90
C PRO A 39 -27.67 -17.75 34.16
N PHE A 40 -27.51 -16.44 34.32
CA PHE A 40 -26.36 -15.84 34.98
C PHE A 40 -26.26 -16.41 36.40
N HIS A 41 -25.31 -17.31 36.64
CA HIS A 41 -24.80 -17.51 37.99
C HIS A 41 -23.67 -16.51 38.23
N VAL A 42 -24.07 -15.33 38.71
CA VAL A 42 -23.21 -14.44 39.45
C VAL A 42 -22.88 -15.13 40.77
N THR A 43 -21.62 -15.51 40.95
CA THR A 43 -21.07 -15.80 42.28
C THR A 43 -19.93 -14.84 42.54
N LYS A 44 -20.23 -13.83 43.37
CA LYS A 44 -19.24 -13.05 44.09
C LYS A 44 -18.68 -13.92 45.21
N PRO A 45 -17.36 -13.88 45.44
CA PRO A 45 -16.86 -13.76 46.79
C PRO A 45 -16.09 -12.46 46.90
N GLY A 46 -16.64 -11.54 47.69
CA GLY A 46 -15.88 -10.40 48.19
C GLY A 46 -14.80 -10.92 49.13
N LEU A 47 -13.56 -10.48 48.90
CA LEU A 47 -12.54 -10.48 49.93
C LEU A 47 -11.98 -9.07 50.01
N GLN A 48 -12.42 -8.39 51.06
CA GLN A 48 -11.88 -7.13 51.52
C GLN A 48 -10.39 -7.32 51.84
N HIS A 49 -9.54 -6.52 51.21
CA HIS A 49 -8.22 -6.25 51.77
C HIS A 49 -8.10 -4.76 52.00
N SER A 50 -7.90 -4.43 53.27
CA SER A 50 -7.73 -3.09 53.80
C SER A 50 -6.44 -2.46 53.26
N ILE A 51 -6.57 -1.22 52.82
CA ILE A 51 -5.48 -0.34 52.41
C ILE A 51 -4.59 -0.09 53.63
N ARG A 52 -3.31 -0.50 53.56
CA ARG A 52 -2.27 0.02 54.44
C ARG A 52 -1.47 1.07 53.68
N ALA A 53 -1.71 2.34 54.01
CA ALA A 53 -0.86 3.43 53.60
C ALA A 53 0.51 3.25 54.26
N ILE A 54 1.57 3.18 53.46
CA ILE A 54 2.95 3.37 53.93
C ILE A 54 3.38 4.74 53.42
N GLN A 55 3.68 5.61 54.38
CA GLN A 55 4.17 6.96 54.18
C GLN A 55 5.55 6.94 53.51
N GLY A 56 5.81 7.99 52.75
CA GLY A 56 6.92 8.07 51.81
C GLY A 56 8.30 8.10 52.45
N THR A 57 9.28 7.74 51.64
CA THR A 57 10.65 8.21 51.80
C THR A 57 11.21 8.45 50.41
N THR A 58 11.42 9.73 50.13
CA THR A 58 12.03 10.26 48.92
C THR A 58 13.46 9.76 48.82
N VAL A 59 13.77 8.95 47.81
CA VAL A 59 15.15 8.74 47.35
C VAL A 59 15.13 8.79 45.83
N ASN A 60 15.64 9.89 45.28
CA ASN A 60 15.91 10.05 43.86
C ASN A 60 17.03 9.08 43.45
N PRO A 61 16.87 8.26 42.40
CA PRO A 61 18.01 7.72 41.70
C PRO A 61 18.44 8.70 40.60
N ILE A 62 19.64 9.22 40.79
CA ILE A 62 20.47 9.90 39.80
C ILE A 62 20.63 9.00 38.57
N THR A 63 20.38 9.58 37.41
CA THR A 63 20.64 9.05 36.07
C THR A 63 22.11 8.66 35.89
N PRO A 64 22.39 7.52 35.23
CA PRO A 64 23.54 7.40 34.36
C PRO A 64 23.07 7.31 32.89
N LYS A 65 23.58 8.24 32.08
CA LYS A 65 23.51 8.21 30.62
C LYS A 65 24.05 6.87 30.09
N ARG A 66 23.30 6.24 29.18
CA ARG A 66 23.80 5.31 28.16
C ARG A 66 23.16 5.69 26.83
N ASP A 67 23.90 6.51 26.10
CA ASP A 67 24.27 6.36 24.70
C ASP A 67 23.31 5.57 23.78
N GLU A 68 22.80 6.33 22.80
CA GLU A 68 22.23 5.90 21.52
C GLU A 68 20.92 5.11 21.55
N GLU A 69 19.88 5.76 22.05
CA GLU A 69 18.53 5.49 21.56
C GLU A 69 18.40 6.04 20.14
N MET A 70 18.52 5.12 19.17
CA MET A 70 17.98 5.24 17.83
C MET A 70 16.61 5.93 17.92
N LYS A 71 16.50 7.14 17.37
CA LYS A 71 15.22 7.82 17.18
C LYS A 71 14.41 7.02 16.15
N GLN A 72 13.79 5.94 16.61
CA GLN A 72 12.66 5.35 15.94
C GLN A 72 11.51 6.35 16.16
N ASP A 73 11.31 7.23 15.17
CA ASP A 73 10.04 7.92 14.99
C ASP A 73 8.97 6.84 14.90
N ASN A 74 8.38 6.49 16.05
CA ASN A 74 7.14 5.72 16.13
C ASN A 74 6.03 6.63 15.64
N ASN A 75 6.06 6.89 14.35
CA ASN A 75 4.92 7.32 13.61
C ASN A 75 3.93 6.16 13.73
N ASP A 76 2.73 6.42 14.25
CA ASP A 76 1.59 5.49 14.36
C ASP A 76 1.18 5.03 12.95
N GLN A 77 2.04 4.22 12.35
CA GLN A 77 1.94 3.81 10.98
C GLN A 77 1.04 2.59 10.95
N ASN A 78 -0.24 2.83 10.68
CA ASN A 78 -1.25 1.79 10.50
C ASN A 78 -1.02 0.90 9.24
N TRP A 79 0.07 1.10 8.51
CA TRP A 79 0.43 0.26 7.36
C TRP A 79 1.27 -0.94 7.80
N LYS A 80 1.09 -2.07 7.12
CA LYS A 80 1.80 -3.34 7.38
C LYS A 80 2.96 -3.55 6.42
N ILE A 81 2.82 -3.04 5.20
CA ILE A 81 3.83 -3.15 4.15
C ILE A 81 3.87 -1.87 3.31
N LYS A 82 5.05 -1.45 2.90
CA LYS A 82 5.28 -0.35 1.99
C LYS A 82 5.68 -0.90 0.62
N MET A 83 4.95 -0.55 -0.44
CA MET A 83 5.24 -0.96 -1.82
C MET A 83 6.04 0.13 -2.53
N LEU A 84 7.26 -0.19 -2.97
CA LEU A 84 8.01 0.71 -3.85
C LEU A 84 7.70 0.35 -5.31
N TYR A 85 7.14 1.30 -6.06
CA TYR A 85 6.71 1.07 -7.44
C TYR A 85 7.15 2.20 -8.36
N ASP A 86 7.32 1.87 -9.64
CA ASP A 86 7.64 2.83 -10.69
C ASP A 86 6.35 3.40 -11.30
N GLY A 87 6.06 4.67 -11.03
CA GLY A 87 4.89 5.38 -11.55
C GLY A 87 4.90 5.62 -13.06
N ASP A 88 6.06 5.57 -13.70
CA ASP A 88 6.23 5.76 -15.14
C ASP A 88 6.09 4.44 -15.92
N CYS A 89 5.86 3.32 -15.23
CA CYS A 89 5.71 1.98 -15.80
C CYS A 89 4.22 1.62 -15.91
N PRO A 90 3.62 1.59 -17.12
CA PRO A 90 2.18 1.33 -17.27
C PRO A 90 1.73 -0.04 -16.74
N LEU A 91 2.58 -1.07 -16.87
CA LEU A 91 2.30 -2.40 -16.32
C LEU A 91 2.32 -2.40 -14.78
N CYS A 92 3.27 -1.68 -14.20
CA CYS A 92 3.37 -1.52 -12.76
C CYS A 92 2.17 -0.76 -12.21
N MET A 93 1.69 0.26 -12.94
CA MET A 93 0.52 1.04 -12.53
C MET A 93 -0.79 0.25 -12.58
N ARG A 94 -0.94 -0.73 -13.49
CA ARG A 94 -2.11 -1.63 -13.46
C ARG A 94 -2.19 -2.41 -12.16
N GLU A 95 -1.05 -2.95 -11.73
CA GLU A 95 -0.92 -3.68 -10.48
C GLU A 95 -1.19 -2.78 -9.27
N VAL A 96 -0.56 -1.61 -9.23
CA VAL A 96 -0.73 -0.62 -8.16
C VAL A 96 -2.18 -0.16 -8.04
N ASN A 97 -2.86 0.11 -9.16
CA ASN A 97 -4.26 0.55 -9.14
C ASN A 97 -5.19 -0.55 -8.62
N MET A 98 -4.96 -1.80 -9.01
CA MET A 98 -5.71 -2.95 -8.47
C MET A 98 -5.48 -3.10 -6.96
N LEU A 99 -4.23 -3.04 -6.50
CA LEU A 99 -3.91 -3.15 -5.07
C LEU A 99 -4.49 -1.99 -4.27
N ARG A 100 -4.42 -0.76 -4.77
CA ARG A 100 -5.06 0.41 -4.14
C ARG A 100 -6.56 0.22 -3.99
N GLU A 101 -7.24 -0.30 -5.02
CA GLU A 101 -8.67 -0.59 -4.96
C GLU A 101 -9.00 -1.61 -3.87
N LYS A 102 -8.18 -2.66 -3.75
CA LYS A 102 -8.35 -3.72 -2.74
C LYS A 102 -7.98 -3.28 -1.33
N ASP A 103 -7.09 -2.31 -1.20
CA ASP A 103 -6.59 -1.83 0.09
C ASP A 103 -7.43 -0.69 0.69
N LYS A 104 -8.47 -0.20 -0.01
CA LYS A 104 -9.30 0.94 0.45
C LYS A 104 -9.86 0.82 1.86
N GLU A 105 -10.26 -0.40 2.26
CA GLU A 105 -10.88 -0.64 3.56
C GLU A 105 -9.85 -0.88 4.67
N ASN A 106 -8.68 -1.42 4.33
CA ASN A 106 -7.69 -1.89 5.30
C ASN A 106 -6.54 -0.89 5.51
N GLY A 107 -6.17 -0.12 4.48
CA GLY A 107 -5.02 0.79 4.50
C GLY A 107 -3.71 0.09 4.86
N ALA A 108 -3.56 -1.20 4.51
CA ALA A 108 -2.44 -2.02 4.92
C ALA A 108 -1.17 -1.73 4.09
N ILE A 109 -1.31 -1.16 2.89
CA ILE A 109 -0.21 -0.89 1.96
C ILE A 109 0.09 0.61 1.88
N LYS A 110 1.30 1.01 2.26
CA LYS A 110 1.85 2.33 1.94
C LYS A 110 2.47 2.33 0.54
N PHE A 111 1.87 3.04 -0.40
CA PHE A 111 2.36 3.12 -1.78
C PHE A 111 3.39 4.25 -1.94
N VAL A 112 4.58 3.95 -2.46
CA VAL A 112 5.64 4.93 -2.70
C VAL A 112 6.08 4.87 -4.16
N ASN A 113 5.88 5.98 -4.87
CA ASN A 113 6.32 6.14 -6.26
C ASN A 113 7.80 6.49 -6.30
N ILE A 114 8.64 5.58 -6.81
CA ILE A 114 10.09 5.84 -6.96
C ILE A 114 10.41 6.81 -8.11
N SER A 115 9.39 7.15 -8.91
CA SER A 115 9.52 8.11 -10.01
C SER A 115 9.09 9.52 -9.63
N SER A 116 8.67 9.72 -8.39
CA SER A 116 8.49 11.06 -7.82
C SER A 116 9.85 11.75 -7.61
N GLU A 117 9.89 13.06 -7.76
CA GLU A 117 11.04 13.89 -7.40
C GLU A 117 11.28 13.90 -5.88
N ASP A 118 10.20 13.69 -5.10
CA ASP A 118 10.24 13.58 -3.64
C ASP A 118 10.70 12.21 -3.11
N TYR A 119 11.16 11.29 -3.98
CA TYR A 119 11.62 9.98 -3.53
C TYR A 119 12.95 10.09 -2.76
N SER A 120 12.93 9.81 -1.47
CA SER A 120 14.11 9.74 -0.61
C SER A 120 14.52 8.29 -0.33
N PRO A 121 15.75 7.86 -0.67
CA PRO A 121 16.30 6.57 -0.23
C PRO A 121 16.37 6.45 1.30
N GLU A 122 16.64 7.53 2.02
CA GLU A 122 16.79 7.58 3.47
C GLU A 122 15.50 7.11 4.18
N GLU A 123 14.34 7.56 3.68
CA GLU A 123 13.03 7.13 4.19
C GLU A 123 12.64 5.69 3.78
N ASN A 124 13.41 5.07 2.90
CA ASN A 124 13.08 3.82 2.23
C ASN A 124 14.22 2.79 2.35
N GLN A 125 14.83 2.69 3.54
CA GLN A 125 15.86 1.69 3.90
C GLN A 125 17.15 1.80 3.06
N GLY A 126 17.50 3.02 2.65
CA GLY A 126 18.69 3.28 1.83
C GLY A 126 18.58 2.72 0.41
N LEU A 127 17.37 2.36 -0.05
CA LEU A 127 17.17 1.82 -1.37
C LEU A 127 17.27 2.95 -2.41
N ASP A 128 18.40 3.03 -3.09
CA ASP A 128 18.60 3.99 -4.16
C ASP A 128 17.66 3.71 -5.35
N TYR A 129 17.28 4.78 -6.06
CA TYR A 129 16.41 4.68 -7.24
C TYR A 129 16.90 3.63 -8.26
N LYS A 130 18.21 3.57 -8.53
CA LYS A 130 18.77 2.59 -9.48
C LYS A 130 18.51 1.15 -9.04
N ILE A 131 18.55 0.88 -7.74
CA ILE A 131 18.30 -0.46 -7.18
C ILE A 131 16.81 -0.82 -7.34
N VAL A 132 15.92 0.09 -6.95
CA VAL A 132 14.47 -0.17 -6.97
C VAL A 132 13.90 -0.22 -8.39
N MET A 133 14.54 0.47 -9.33
CA MET A 133 14.20 0.39 -10.74
C MET A 133 14.59 -0.95 -11.40
N GLY A 134 15.40 -1.80 -10.76
CA GLY A 134 15.76 -3.11 -11.31
C GLY A 134 14.73 -4.21 -11.05
N LYS A 135 14.01 -4.14 -9.93
CA LYS A 135 13.08 -5.18 -9.47
C LYS A 135 12.08 -4.61 -8.48
N ILE A 136 10.96 -5.29 -8.26
CA ILE A 136 10.00 -4.88 -7.24
C ILE A 136 10.60 -5.01 -5.84
N HIS A 137 10.31 -4.04 -4.98
CA HIS A 137 10.68 -4.05 -3.58
C HIS A 137 9.46 -3.73 -2.72
N ALA A 138 9.38 -4.38 -1.58
CA ALA A 138 8.46 -3.99 -0.52
C ALA A 138 9.19 -3.99 0.82
N ILE A 139 8.80 -3.07 1.71
CA ILE A 139 9.40 -2.89 3.03
C ILE A 139 8.32 -3.22 4.06
N LEU A 140 8.55 -4.21 4.90
CA LEU A 140 7.66 -4.55 6.00
C LEU A 140 7.73 -3.47 7.09
N SER A 141 6.71 -3.40 7.96
CA SER A 141 6.67 -2.42 9.05
C SER A 141 7.82 -2.56 10.04
N ASP A 142 8.45 -3.73 10.12
CA ASP A 142 9.67 -3.99 10.91
C ASP A 142 10.98 -3.53 10.21
N GLY A 143 10.89 -2.97 9.01
CA GLY A 143 12.03 -2.53 8.21
C GLY A 143 12.59 -3.60 7.25
N THR A 144 12.11 -4.84 7.31
CA THR A 144 12.59 -5.91 6.43
C THR A 144 12.27 -5.62 4.96
N VAL A 145 13.29 -5.65 4.12
CA VAL A 145 13.14 -5.50 2.66
C VAL A 145 12.94 -6.86 2.01
N VAL A 146 11.83 -7.02 1.30
CA VAL A 146 11.55 -8.18 0.45
C VAL A 146 11.51 -7.76 -1.02
N THR A 147 11.88 -8.67 -1.93
CA THR A 147 11.99 -8.35 -3.37
C THR A 147 11.35 -9.43 -4.24
N ASN A 148 11.24 -9.15 -5.55
CA ASN A 148 10.81 -10.12 -6.57
C ASN A 148 9.46 -10.78 -6.23
N VAL A 149 9.35 -12.10 -6.43
CA VAL A 149 8.12 -12.87 -6.19
C VAL A 149 7.68 -12.79 -4.73
N GLU A 150 8.62 -12.69 -3.79
CA GLU A 150 8.28 -12.57 -2.38
C GLU A 150 7.60 -11.24 -2.06
N ALA A 151 8.05 -10.13 -2.65
CA ALA A 151 7.39 -8.84 -2.48
C ALA A 151 5.93 -8.90 -2.97
N PHE A 152 5.67 -9.48 -4.15
CA PHE A 152 4.30 -9.68 -4.63
C PHE A 152 3.48 -10.53 -3.66
N ARG A 153 4.03 -11.66 -3.20
CA ARG A 153 3.35 -12.54 -2.25
C ARG A 153 2.92 -11.77 -1.00
N LYS A 154 3.83 -10.99 -0.40
CA LYS A 154 3.55 -10.20 0.81
C LYS A 154 2.52 -9.09 0.57
N LEU A 155 2.60 -8.40 -0.58
CA LEU A 155 1.62 -7.38 -0.98
C LEU A 155 0.22 -7.96 -1.17
N TYR A 156 0.11 -9.10 -1.85
CA TYR A 156 -1.17 -9.79 -2.06
C TYR A 156 -1.72 -10.36 -0.74
N GLU A 157 -0.85 -10.90 0.12
CA GLU A 157 -1.24 -11.33 1.47
C GLU A 157 -1.81 -10.16 2.29
N ALA A 158 -1.26 -8.95 2.17
CA ALA A 158 -1.74 -7.76 2.89
C ALA A 158 -3.17 -7.33 2.50
N VAL A 159 -3.59 -7.58 1.26
CA VAL A 159 -4.95 -7.28 0.76
C VAL A 159 -5.87 -8.49 0.72
N GLY A 160 -5.52 -9.60 1.40
CA GLY A 160 -6.35 -10.80 1.47
C GLY A 160 -6.36 -11.68 0.20
N LEU A 161 -5.47 -11.40 -0.75
CA LEU A 161 -5.31 -12.16 -2.00
C LEU A 161 -4.11 -13.12 -1.97
N GLY A 162 -3.61 -13.46 -0.79
CA GLY A 162 -2.45 -14.33 -0.62
C GLY A 162 -2.59 -15.74 -1.26
N TRP A 163 -3.83 -16.18 -1.52
CA TRP A 163 -4.10 -17.45 -2.20
C TRP A 163 -3.58 -17.46 -3.65
N VAL A 164 -3.51 -16.31 -4.33
CA VAL A 164 -3.01 -16.18 -5.72
C VAL A 164 -1.55 -16.64 -5.82
N TYR A 165 -0.76 -16.35 -4.78
CA TYR A 165 0.66 -16.72 -4.68
C TYR A 165 0.89 -17.92 -3.76
N ALA A 166 -0.15 -18.67 -3.40
CA ALA A 166 0.03 -19.83 -2.51
C ALA A 166 0.92 -20.91 -3.15
N ILE A 167 0.78 -21.14 -4.47
CA ILE A 167 1.56 -22.13 -5.20
C ILE A 167 3.06 -21.79 -5.23
N THR A 168 3.42 -20.50 -5.20
CA THR A 168 4.83 -20.07 -5.19
C THR A 168 5.52 -20.29 -3.85
N LYS A 169 4.80 -20.75 -2.81
CA LYS A 169 5.40 -21.18 -1.54
C LYS A 169 6.13 -22.52 -1.66
N TYR A 170 5.82 -23.32 -2.68
CA TYR A 170 6.53 -24.56 -2.93
C TYR A 170 7.89 -24.28 -3.58
N LYS A 171 8.98 -24.73 -2.94
CA LYS A 171 10.36 -24.32 -3.27
C LYS A 171 10.73 -24.51 -4.76
N PRO A 172 10.42 -25.64 -5.43
CA PRO A 172 10.66 -25.76 -6.87
C PRO A 172 9.92 -24.72 -7.72
N VAL A 173 8.65 -24.44 -7.39
CA VAL A 173 7.86 -23.43 -8.11
C VAL A 173 8.41 -22.02 -7.85
N ALA A 174 8.84 -21.74 -6.62
CA ALA A 174 9.47 -20.47 -6.27
C ALA A 174 10.70 -20.18 -7.14
N ILE A 175 11.57 -21.18 -7.33
CA ILE A 175 12.78 -21.05 -8.17
C ILE A 175 12.41 -20.73 -9.62
N VAL A 176 11.42 -21.43 -10.18
CA VAL A 176 10.96 -21.18 -11.55
C VAL A 176 10.34 -19.80 -11.67
N ALA A 177 9.48 -19.41 -10.73
CA ALA A 177 8.83 -18.11 -10.72
C ALA A 177 9.86 -16.97 -10.63
N GLU A 178 10.89 -17.15 -9.81
CA GLU A 178 11.99 -16.19 -9.66
C GLU A 178 12.78 -16.02 -10.97
N ALA A 179 13.09 -17.12 -11.66
CA ALA A 179 13.76 -17.08 -12.95
C ALA A 179 12.92 -16.36 -14.02
N VAL A 180 11.63 -16.70 -14.11
CA VAL A 180 10.68 -16.03 -15.03
C VAL A 180 10.58 -14.55 -14.71
N TYR A 181 10.49 -14.20 -13.42
CA TYR A 181 10.45 -12.82 -12.98
C TYR A 181 11.72 -12.04 -13.36
N GLY A 182 12.90 -12.63 -13.19
CA GLY A 182 14.16 -12.00 -13.57
C GLY A 182 14.23 -11.67 -15.08
N VAL A 183 13.72 -12.56 -15.93
CA VAL A 183 13.59 -12.31 -17.38
C VAL A 183 12.64 -11.14 -17.62
N TRP A 184 11.44 -11.16 -17.04
CA TRP A 184 10.49 -10.06 -17.18
C TRP A 184 11.09 -8.72 -16.71
N ALA A 185 11.72 -8.69 -15.54
CA ALA A 185 12.30 -7.48 -14.97
C ALA A 185 13.36 -6.86 -15.88
N LYS A 186 14.18 -7.68 -16.55
CA LYS A 186 15.17 -7.24 -17.53
C LYS A 186 14.54 -6.64 -18.79
N TYR A 187 13.46 -7.23 -19.30
CA TYR A 187 12.84 -6.81 -20.56
C TYR A 187 11.69 -5.81 -20.39
N ARG A 188 11.21 -5.54 -19.16
CA ARG A 188 10.00 -4.73 -18.92
C ARG A 188 10.04 -3.33 -19.53
N LEU A 189 11.20 -2.68 -19.52
CA LEU A 189 11.35 -1.35 -20.11
C LEU A 189 11.14 -1.40 -21.63
N GLN A 190 11.75 -2.37 -22.30
CA GLN A 190 11.60 -2.57 -23.75
C GLN A 190 10.16 -2.94 -24.12
N ILE A 191 9.55 -3.87 -23.35
CA ILE A 191 8.16 -4.31 -23.56
C ILE A 191 7.16 -3.14 -23.39
N THR A 192 7.49 -2.17 -22.53
CA THR A 192 6.65 -0.99 -22.28
C THR A 192 7.03 0.22 -23.16
N GLY A 193 7.95 0.07 -24.12
CA GLY A 193 8.39 1.15 -25.00
C GLY A 193 9.21 2.24 -24.31
N ARG A 194 9.80 1.93 -23.15
CA ARG A 194 10.59 2.87 -22.35
C ARG A 194 12.07 2.84 -22.73
N PRO A 195 12.78 3.98 -22.56
CA PRO A 195 14.21 4.04 -22.77
C PRO A 195 14.97 3.12 -21.79
N PRO A 196 16.21 2.74 -22.13
CA PRO A 196 17.06 1.95 -21.24
C PRO A 196 17.33 2.72 -19.94
N ILE A 197 17.68 1.96 -18.89
CA ILE A 197 17.79 2.46 -17.53
C ILE A 197 18.83 3.58 -17.42
N GLU A 198 19.90 3.52 -18.22
CA GLU A 198 20.97 4.51 -18.28
C GLU A 198 20.45 5.88 -18.73
N GLN A 199 19.58 5.93 -19.74
CA GLN A 199 18.99 7.18 -20.21
C GLN A 199 18.03 7.77 -19.18
N ILE A 200 17.28 6.93 -18.47
CA ILE A 200 16.38 7.38 -17.39
C ILE A 200 17.19 8.00 -16.26
N LEU A 201 18.31 7.39 -15.87
CA LEU A 201 19.21 7.91 -14.85
C LEU A 201 19.85 9.24 -15.28
N GLU A 202 20.27 9.35 -16.54
CA GLU A 202 20.86 10.58 -17.07
C GLU A 202 19.86 11.74 -17.08
N SER A 203 18.65 11.50 -17.60
CA SER A 203 17.58 12.50 -17.59
C SER A 203 17.23 12.98 -16.18
N ARG A 204 17.32 12.10 -15.17
CA ARG A 204 17.11 12.49 -13.76
C ARG A 204 18.25 13.31 -13.18
N ARG A 205 19.50 12.99 -13.54
CA ARG A 205 20.67 13.79 -13.13
C ARG A 205 20.60 15.19 -13.71
N MET A 206 20.34 15.30 -15.01
CA MET A 206 20.23 16.58 -15.70
C MET A 206 19.12 17.45 -15.11
N LYS A 207 17.94 16.88 -14.83
CA LYS A 207 16.86 17.60 -14.13
C LYS A 207 17.27 18.06 -12.72
N LYS A 208 17.97 17.21 -11.97
CA LYS A 208 18.45 17.58 -10.64
C LYS A 208 19.45 18.73 -10.73
N ASP A 209 20.37 18.69 -11.68
CA ASP A 209 21.37 19.73 -11.90
C ASP A 209 20.71 21.05 -12.35
N GLU A 210 19.69 21.00 -13.21
CA GLU A 210 18.87 22.18 -13.60
C GLU A 210 18.18 22.82 -12.39
N VAL A 211 17.48 22.02 -11.58
CA VAL A 211 16.82 22.51 -10.34
C VAL A 211 17.85 23.08 -9.36
N CYS A 212 19.03 22.48 -9.25
CA CYS A 212 20.13 22.96 -8.42
C CYS A 212 20.78 24.26 -8.95
N ASN A 213 20.73 24.50 -10.26
CA ASN A 213 21.28 25.72 -10.85
C ASN A 213 20.30 26.90 -10.71
N ASP A 214 18.99 26.62 -10.77
CA ASP A 214 17.94 27.64 -10.64
C ASP A 214 17.63 28.00 -9.18
N SER A 215 17.93 27.10 -8.24
CA SER A 215 17.80 27.34 -6.80
C SER A 215 19.18 27.39 -6.14
N ASN A 216 19.54 28.51 -5.50
CA ASN A 216 20.79 28.68 -4.72
C ASN A 216 20.86 27.77 -3.45
N SER A 217 20.27 26.58 -3.49
CA SER A 217 20.08 25.66 -2.38
C SER A 217 20.05 24.21 -2.86
N CYS A 218 21.13 23.73 -3.48
CA CYS A 218 21.40 22.30 -3.44
C CYS A 218 22.40 22.02 -2.32
N LYS A 219 21.88 21.57 -1.17
CA LYS A 219 22.71 21.02 -0.09
C LYS A 219 23.06 19.57 -0.41
N MET A 220 24.35 19.27 -0.26
CA MET A 220 24.93 17.92 -0.23
C MET A 220 24.56 17.19 1.05
#